data_AF-A0A2E5ZLT3-F1
#
_entry.id   AF-A0A2E5ZLT3-F1
#
_cell.length_a   1.000
_cell.length_b   1.000
_cell.length_c   1.000
_cell.angle_alpha   90.00
_cell.angle_beta   90.00
_cell.angle_gamma   90.00
#
_symmetry.space_group_name_H-M   'P 1'
#
loop_
_entity.id
_entity.type
_entity.pdbx_description
1 polymer ?
#
loop_
_entity_poly.entity_id
_entity_poly.type
_entity_poly.pdbx_seq_one_letter_code
_entity_poly.pdbx_strand_id
1 'polypeptide(L)'
;MTIDFPCVNCDGPIPWVRKKVYCTPFCREQAKHIRWMRSTIERGVWEDPEIAEARLIRIAHLNSGGYMPLGRRISIESRYAIYEKYNDLCASCGVNALNGEIDHISGSSNSLDNLQLLCSKCHREKTLANIHPIPEDSLRRKEIKILHDEIRARINSPKPIRDCDNHLSWSEKELEITKARRVEYHQHLLSFIQPLMIEKMNVKTIAKKLNDAKVSTYSGRGSWSRERVRELIADNGFTIEYSPRTHQSEYTPFQRDPL
;
A
#
# COMPACT_ATOMS: atom_id res chain seq x y z
N MET A 1 0.60 13.78 17.83
CA MET A 1 -0.32 12.64 18.03
C MET A 1 -1.10 12.44 16.74
N THR A 2 -0.92 11.31 16.05
CA THR A 2 -1.62 10.99 14.81
C THR A 2 -2.92 10.28 15.14
N ILE A 3 -4.02 10.62 14.46
CA ILE A 3 -5.23 9.81 14.50
C ILE A 3 -4.97 8.50 13.74
N ASP A 4 -5.41 7.40 14.35
CA ASP A 4 -5.34 6.06 13.78
C ASP A 4 -6.73 5.63 13.32
N PHE A 5 -6.79 4.93 12.20
CA PHE A 5 -8.02 4.38 11.65
C PHE A 5 -8.05 2.86 11.73
N PRO A 6 -9.20 2.21 11.94
CA PRO A 6 -9.26 0.76 12.05
C PRO A 6 -8.99 0.08 10.69
N CYS A 7 -8.31 -1.07 10.67
CA CYS A 7 -8.14 -1.85 9.45
C CYS A 7 -9.46 -2.48 9.02
N VAL A 8 -9.86 -2.30 7.76
CA VAL A 8 -11.13 -2.86 7.25
C VAL A 8 -11.16 -4.41 7.24
N ASN A 9 -10.01 -5.06 7.38
CA ASN A 9 -9.87 -6.52 7.40
C ASN A 9 -9.70 -7.13 8.81
N CYS A 10 -9.02 -6.43 9.74
CA CYS A 10 -8.65 -7.01 11.04
C CYS A 10 -8.83 -6.05 12.22
N ASP A 11 -9.40 -4.87 11.98
CA ASP A 11 -9.66 -3.80 12.95
C ASP A 11 -8.41 -3.19 13.63
N GLY A 12 -7.22 -3.74 13.36
CA GLY A 12 -5.95 -3.22 13.85
C GLY A 12 -5.66 -1.78 13.38
N PRO A 13 -4.89 -1.01 14.16
CA PRO A 13 -4.70 0.41 13.91
C PRO A 13 -3.91 0.68 12.62
N ILE A 14 -4.32 1.74 11.91
CA ILE A 14 -3.66 2.26 10.72
C ILE A 14 -3.31 3.72 10.99
N PRO A 15 -2.01 4.07 11.12
CA PRO A 15 -1.63 5.46 11.20
C PRO A 15 -2.03 6.18 9.92
N TRP A 16 -2.44 7.45 10.02
CA TRP A 16 -2.83 8.22 8.85
C TRP A 16 -1.76 8.19 7.76
N VAL A 17 -2.14 7.53 6.66
CA VAL A 17 -1.45 7.54 5.37
C VAL A 17 -2.53 7.64 4.32
N ARG A 18 -2.37 8.56 3.37
CA ARG A 18 -3.36 8.80 2.32
C ARG A 18 -3.71 7.50 1.58
N LYS A 19 -5.01 7.24 1.42
CA LYS A 19 -5.60 6.07 0.74
C LYS A 19 -5.31 4.70 1.39
N LYS A 20 -4.81 4.65 2.63
CA LYS A 20 -4.54 3.37 3.31
C LYS A 20 -5.77 2.89 4.09
N VAL A 21 -6.36 1.76 3.66
CA VAL A 21 -7.49 1.09 4.35
C VAL A 21 -7.12 -0.24 5.02
N TYR A 22 -5.95 -0.79 4.71
CA TYR A 22 -5.40 -2.02 5.29
C TYR A 22 -4.13 -1.72 6.10
N CYS A 23 -3.96 -2.34 7.28
CA CYS A 23 -2.79 -2.13 8.13
C CYS A 23 -1.51 -2.71 7.51
N THR A 24 -1.62 -3.89 6.88
CA THR A 24 -0.52 -4.63 6.25
C THR A 24 -0.88 -5.08 4.83
N PRO A 25 0.12 -5.36 3.97
CA PRO A 25 -0.13 -6.01 2.68
C PRO A 25 -0.85 -7.36 2.83
N PHE A 26 -0.52 -8.13 3.87
CA PHE A 26 -1.17 -9.40 4.16
C PHE A 26 -2.69 -9.25 4.36
N CYS A 27 -3.15 -8.24 5.12
CA CYS A 27 -4.57 -7.95 5.27
C CYS A 27 -5.27 -7.63 3.95
N ARG A 28 -4.59 -6.91 3.04
CA ARG A 28 -5.13 -6.62 1.71
C ARG A 28 -5.26 -7.89 0.87
N GLU A 29 -4.23 -8.75 0.86
CA GLU A 29 -4.24 -9.99 0.08
C GLU A 29 -5.26 -11.00 0.62
N GLN A 30 -5.43 -11.10 1.95
CA GLN A 30 -6.51 -11.88 2.55
C GLN A 30 -7.89 -11.41 2.08
N ALA A 31 -8.20 -10.12 2.20
CA ALA A 31 -9.48 -9.57 1.77
C ALA A 31 -9.70 -9.77 0.26
N LYS A 32 -8.65 -9.60 -0.56
CA LYS A 32 -8.70 -9.88 -2.00
C LYS A 32 -8.95 -11.36 -2.31
N HIS A 33 -8.35 -12.27 -1.54
CA HIS A 33 -8.60 -13.71 -1.67
C HIS A 33 -10.07 -14.03 -1.34
N ILE A 34 -10.60 -13.53 -0.23
CA ILE A 34 -12.00 -13.73 0.16
C ILE A 34 -12.96 -13.21 -0.92
N ARG A 35 -12.77 -11.97 -1.41
CA ARG A 35 -13.60 -11.41 -2.49
C ARG A 35 -13.56 -12.27 -3.75
N TRP A 36 -12.37 -12.71 -4.16
CA TRP A 36 -12.22 -13.57 -5.33
C TRP A 36 -12.95 -14.90 -5.16
N MET A 37 -12.82 -15.55 -4.00
CA MET A 37 -13.50 -16.81 -3.69
C MET A 37 -15.02 -16.67 -3.67
N ARG A 38 -15.53 -15.60 -3.05
CA ARG A 38 -16.97 -15.29 -3.06
C ARG A 38 -17.48 -15.09 -4.48
N SER A 39 -16.75 -14.34 -5.31
CA SER A 39 -17.09 -14.15 -6.72
C SER A 39 -17.06 -15.45 -7.54
N THR A 40 -16.12 -16.37 -7.27
CA THR A 40 -16.08 -17.67 -7.97
C THR A 40 -17.26 -18.56 -7.61
N ILE A 41 -17.69 -18.54 -6.34
CA ILE A 41 -18.86 -19.28 -5.87
C ILE A 41 -20.13 -18.71 -6.50
N GLU A 42 -20.30 -17.38 -6.47
CA GLU A 42 -21.49 -16.72 -7.04
C GLU A 42 -21.60 -16.93 -8.56
N ARG A 43 -20.48 -16.91 -9.28
CA ARG A 43 -20.45 -17.19 -10.73
C ARG A 43 -20.63 -18.68 -11.07
N GLY A 44 -20.66 -19.59 -10.08
CA GLY A 44 -20.80 -21.02 -10.30
C GLY A 44 -19.57 -21.70 -10.93
N VAL A 45 -18.39 -21.06 -10.86
CA VAL A 45 -17.13 -21.57 -11.48
C VAL A 45 -16.21 -22.24 -10.46
N TRP A 46 -16.74 -22.66 -9.31
CA TRP A 46 -15.94 -23.20 -8.21
C TRP A 46 -15.22 -24.52 -8.56
N GLU A 47 -15.90 -25.37 -9.34
CA GLU A 47 -15.42 -26.68 -9.79
C GLU A 47 -14.63 -26.64 -11.11
N ASP A 48 -14.45 -25.45 -11.70
CA ASP A 48 -13.59 -25.28 -12.86
C ASP A 48 -12.14 -25.66 -12.50
N PRO A 49 -11.49 -26.57 -13.24
CA PRO A 49 -10.12 -27.01 -12.95
C PRO A 49 -9.09 -25.88 -12.89
N GLU A 50 -9.22 -24.85 -13.73
CA GLU A 50 -8.31 -23.69 -13.72
C GLU A 50 -8.52 -22.85 -12.46
N ILE A 51 -9.77 -22.69 -12.04
CA ILE A 51 -10.12 -21.98 -10.80
C ILE A 51 -9.67 -22.78 -9.57
N ALA A 52 -9.82 -24.11 -9.60
CA ALA A 52 -9.37 -24.99 -8.53
C ALA A 52 -7.85 -24.89 -8.31
N GLU A 53 -7.09 -24.81 -9.40
CA GLU A 53 -5.65 -24.64 -9.30
C GLU A 53 -5.25 -23.21 -8.89
N ALA A 54 -5.87 -22.18 -9.45
CA ALA A 54 -5.63 -20.80 -9.04
C ALA A 54 -5.94 -20.61 -7.53
N ARG A 55 -6.96 -21.31 -7.03
CA ARG A 55 -7.30 -21.38 -5.60
C ARG A 55 -6.19 -22.03 -4.79
N LEU A 56 -5.65 -23.16 -5.24
CA LEU A 56 -4.52 -23.84 -4.59
C LEU A 56 -3.30 -22.93 -4.47
N ILE A 57 -2.89 -22.30 -5.59
CA ILE A 57 -1.75 -21.37 -5.64
C ILE A 57 -1.96 -20.19 -4.68
N ARG A 58 -3.16 -19.59 -4.68
CA ARG A 58 -3.50 -18.47 -3.78
C ARG A 58 -3.42 -18.86 -2.31
N ILE A 59 -3.93 -20.03 -1.94
CA ILE A 59 -3.87 -20.55 -0.57
C ILE A 59 -2.41 -20.79 -0.15
N ALA A 60 -1.60 -21.39 -1.02
CA ALA A 60 -0.18 -21.63 -0.76
C ALA A 60 0.59 -20.33 -0.48
N HIS A 61 0.37 -19.29 -1.28
CA HIS A 61 0.95 -17.96 -1.02
C HIS A 61 0.44 -17.35 0.27
N LEU A 62 -0.84 -17.50 0.57
CA LEU A 62 -1.41 -16.96 1.80
C LEU A 62 -0.78 -17.60 3.04
N ASN A 63 -0.61 -18.92 3.02
CA ASN A 63 0.07 -19.68 4.08
C ASN A 63 1.53 -19.26 4.26
N SER A 64 2.16 -18.77 3.19
CA SER A 64 3.54 -18.26 3.19
C SER A 64 3.65 -16.81 3.69
N GLY A 65 2.59 -16.23 4.26
CA GLY A 65 2.57 -14.84 4.74
C GLY A 65 2.00 -13.84 3.72
N GLY A 66 1.35 -14.33 2.67
CA GLY A 66 0.71 -13.54 1.63
C GLY A 66 1.55 -13.38 0.36
N TYR A 67 0.97 -12.65 -0.60
CA TYR A 67 1.64 -12.24 -1.84
C TYR A 67 2.60 -11.07 -1.55
N MET A 68 3.55 -11.27 -0.63
CA MET A 68 4.58 -10.27 -0.36
C MET A 68 5.52 -10.23 -1.57
N PRO A 69 5.67 -9.10 -2.28
CA PRO A 69 6.73 -8.95 -3.26
C PRO A 69 8.05 -8.84 -2.49
N LEU A 70 8.57 -9.97 -2.01
CA LEU A 70 9.87 -10.07 -1.35
C LEU A 70 10.94 -9.78 -2.40
N GLY A 71 11.43 -8.55 -2.49
CA GLY A 71 12.57 -8.19 -3.35
C GLY A 71 12.35 -8.37 -4.87
N ARG A 72 11.18 -8.81 -5.33
CA ARG A 72 10.92 -9.22 -6.73
C ARG A 72 10.81 -8.07 -7.74
N ARG A 73 11.18 -6.84 -7.37
CA ARG A 73 11.24 -5.76 -8.35
C ARG A 73 12.53 -5.90 -9.13
N ILE A 74 12.45 -6.67 -10.21
CA ILE A 74 13.47 -6.75 -11.25
C ILE A 74 13.46 -5.42 -12.00
N SER A 75 14.62 -4.78 -12.12
CA SER A 75 14.74 -3.51 -12.85
C SER A 75 14.42 -3.71 -14.33
N ILE A 76 14.08 -2.64 -15.05
CA ILE A 76 13.73 -2.77 -16.46
C ILE A 76 14.94 -3.25 -17.29
N GLU A 77 16.15 -2.81 -16.93
CA GLU A 77 17.41 -3.23 -17.53
C GLU A 77 17.65 -4.73 -17.32
N SER A 78 17.45 -5.24 -16.10
CA SER A 78 17.56 -6.67 -15.82
C SER A 78 16.49 -7.48 -16.55
N ARG A 79 15.29 -6.93 -16.78
CA ARG A 79 14.26 -7.63 -17.58
C ARG A 79 14.75 -7.80 -19.02
N TYR A 80 15.18 -6.72 -19.67
CA TYR A 80 15.69 -6.80 -21.04
C TYR A 80 16.87 -7.77 -21.17
N ALA A 81 17.83 -7.72 -20.23
CA ALA A 81 18.96 -8.63 -20.23
C ALA A 81 18.54 -10.12 -20.14
N ILE A 82 17.43 -10.43 -19.45
CA ILE A 82 16.91 -11.80 -19.39
C ILE A 82 16.19 -12.19 -20.68
N TYR A 83 15.40 -11.31 -21.28
CA TYR A 83 14.80 -11.59 -22.59
C TYR A 83 15.87 -11.84 -23.66
N GLU A 84 16.93 -11.03 -23.68
CA GLU A 84 18.08 -11.21 -24.57
C GLU A 84 18.84 -12.52 -24.28
N LYS A 85 19.13 -12.81 -23.01
CA LYS A 85 19.82 -14.05 -22.58
C LYS A 85 19.13 -15.31 -23.10
N TYR A 86 17.80 -15.31 -23.16
CA TYR A 86 17.01 -16.46 -23.60
C TYR A 86 16.45 -16.32 -25.02
N ASN A 87 16.77 -15.24 -25.74
CA ASN A 87 16.27 -14.94 -27.09
C ASN A 87 14.74 -15.08 -27.22
N ASP A 88 14.01 -14.54 -26.24
CA ASP A 88 12.56 -14.65 -26.10
C ASP A 88 12.02 -16.10 -26.02
N LEU A 89 12.86 -17.08 -25.70
CA LEU A 89 12.47 -18.48 -25.53
C LEU A 89 12.38 -18.87 -24.06
N CYS A 90 11.49 -19.81 -23.76
CA CYS A 90 11.37 -20.38 -22.42
C CYS A 90 12.63 -21.17 -22.07
N ALA A 91 13.26 -20.83 -20.95
CA ALA A 91 14.43 -21.51 -20.40
C ALA A 91 14.21 -23.01 -20.16
N SER A 92 12.96 -23.43 -19.92
CA SER A 92 12.62 -24.82 -19.59
C SER A 92 12.23 -25.67 -20.79
N CYS A 93 11.53 -25.11 -21.79
CA CYS A 93 10.97 -25.91 -22.89
C CYS A 93 11.27 -25.36 -24.30
N GLY A 94 11.97 -24.23 -24.41
CA GLY A 94 12.42 -23.65 -25.68
C GLY A 94 11.32 -23.01 -26.54
N VAL A 95 10.05 -23.01 -26.10
CA VAL A 95 8.96 -22.33 -26.84
C VAL A 95 9.01 -20.82 -26.66
N ASN A 96 8.35 -20.06 -27.54
CA ASN A 96 8.25 -18.61 -27.43
C ASN A 96 7.67 -18.17 -26.06
N ALA A 97 8.36 -17.25 -25.41
CA ALA A 97 8.04 -16.66 -24.12
C ALA A 97 8.14 -15.12 -24.17
N LEU A 98 7.82 -14.49 -25.31
CA LEU A 98 7.79 -13.03 -25.46
C LEU A 98 6.86 -12.37 -24.43
N ASN A 99 5.75 -13.04 -24.08
CA ASN A 99 4.84 -12.65 -22.99
C ASN A 99 5.01 -13.54 -21.74
N GLY A 100 6.18 -14.15 -21.58
CA GLY A 100 6.51 -15.01 -20.46
C GLY A 100 6.76 -14.24 -19.16
N GLU A 101 7.05 -15.00 -18.12
CA GLU A 101 7.32 -14.48 -16.78
C GLU A 101 8.80 -14.70 -16.43
N ILE A 102 9.44 -13.68 -15.86
CA ILE A 102 10.79 -13.82 -15.32
C ILE A 102 10.68 -14.32 -13.88
N ASP A 103 11.32 -15.46 -13.62
CA ASP A 103 11.24 -16.17 -12.37
C ASP A 103 12.63 -16.50 -11.80
N HIS A 104 12.70 -16.70 -10.49
CA HIS A 104 13.96 -17.03 -9.81
C HIS A 104 14.26 -18.53 -9.92
N ILE A 105 15.46 -18.92 -10.34
CA ILE A 105 15.90 -20.32 -10.36
C ILE A 105 15.89 -20.90 -8.94
N SER A 106 16.53 -20.22 -7.98
CA SER A 106 16.55 -20.60 -6.57
C SER A 106 16.61 -19.38 -5.64
N GLY A 107 15.97 -19.44 -4.48
CA GLY A 107 15.95 -18.34 -3.52
C GLY A 107 15.30 -17.05 -4.06
N SER A 108 15.79 -15.89 -3.64
CA SER A 108 15.17 -14.57 -3.92
C SER A 108 16.12 -13.53 -4.53
N SER A 109 17.34 -13.93 -4.93
CA SER A 109 18.34 -13.02 -5.51
C SER A 109 17.96 -12.59 -6.94
N ASN A 110 18.05 -11.29 -7.25
CA ASN A 110 17.84 -10.76 -8.60
C ASN A 110 19.10 -10.78 -9.49
N SER A 111 20.11 -11.59 -9.17
CA SER A 111 21.24 -11.76 -10.08
C SER A 111 20.77 -12.38 -11.40
N LEU A 112 21.35 -11.93 -12.53
CA LEU A 112 20.96 -12.44 -13.86
C LEU A 112 21.15 -13.96 -14.00
N ASP A 113 22.10 -14.53 -13.27
CA ASP A 113 22.33 -15.98 -13.23
C ASP A 113 21.25 -16.75 -12.46
N ASN A 114 20.53 -16.07 -11.58
CA ASN A 114 19.43 -16.65 -10.81
C ASN A 114 18.06 -16.31 -11.41
N LEU A 115 17.99 -15.62 -12.53
CA LEU A 115 16.75 -15.30 -13.23
C LEU A 115 16.64 -16.14 -14.51
N GLN A 116 15.42 -16.57 -14.80
CA GLN A 116 15.07 -17.32 -16.01
C GLN A 116 13.78 -16.79 -16.63
N LEU A 117 13.67 -16.86 -17.96
CA LEU A 117 12.43 -16.56 -18.68
C LEU A 117 11.61 -17.84 -18.84
N LEU A 118 10.36 -17.86 -18.37
CA LEU A 118 9.47 -19.01 -18.48
C LEU A 118 8.19 -18.65 -19.23
N CYS A 119 7.72 -19.52 -20.12
CA CYS A 119 6.36 -19.42 -20.62
C CYS A 119 5.36 -19.72 -19.48
N SER A 120 4.11 -19.27 -19.62
CA SER A 120 3.10 -19.40 -18.55
C SER A 120 2.89 -20.86 -18.11
N LYS A 121 2.99 -21.83 -19.02
CA LYS A 121 2.87 -23.26 -18.69
C LYS A 121 4.02 -23.73 -17.78
N CYS A 122 5.27 -23.50 -18.16
CA CYS A 122 6.42 -23.95 -17.36
C CYS A 122 6.52 -23.20 -16.03
N HIS A 123 6.15 -21.91 -15.99
CA HIS A 123 6.08 -21.14 -14.75
C HIS A 123 5.05 -21.72 -13.78
N ARG A 124 3.86 -22.06 -14.29
CA ARG A 124 2.78 -22.71 -13.54
C ARG A 124 3.21 -24.08 -13.00
N GLU A 125 3.77 -24.94 -13.85
CA GLU A 125 4.29 -26.27 -13.47
C GLU A 125 5.33 -26.17 -12.34
N LYS A 126 6.28 -25.25 -12.48
CA LYS A 126 7.28 -24.97 -11.44
C LYS A 126 6.65 -24.46 -10.15
N THR A 127 5.66 -23.57 -10.25
CA THR A 127 4.96 -23.04 -9.07
C THR A 127 4.28 -24.17 -8.31
N LEU A 128 3.56 -25.05 -9.00
CA LEU A 128 2.86 -26.19 -8.40
C LEU A 128 3.82 -27.21 -7.79
N ALA A 129 4.93 -27.52 -8.47
CA ALA A 129 5.94 -28.43 -7.97
C ALA A 129 6.58 -27.97 -6.64
N ASN A 130 6.60 -26.66 -6.39
CA ASN A 130 7.11 -26.05 -5.15
C ASN A 130 6.05 -25.91 -4.04
N ILE A 131 4.80 -26.29 -4.28
CA ILE A 131 3.78 -26.34 -3.24
C ILE A 131 3.94 -27.63 -2.45
N HIS A 132 4.36 -27.50 -1.20
CA HIS A 132 4.53 -28.62 -0.29
C HIS A 132 3.56 -28.55 0.89
N PRO A 133 3.11 -29.69 1.42
CA PRO A 133 2.37 -29.73 2.69
C PRO A 133 3.18 -29.08 3.81
N ILE A 134 2.47 -28.43 4.73
CA ILE A 134 3.08 -27.92 5.96
C ILE A 134 3.42 -29.14 6.83
N PRO A 135 4.68 -29.29 7.30
CA PRO A 135 5.05 -30.40 8.18
C PRO A 135 4.14 -30.52 9.40
N GLU A 136 3.84 -31.77 9.79
CA GLU A 136 2.90 -32.07 10.87
C GLU A 136 3.30 -31.46 12.22
N ASP A 137 4.62 -31.38 12.47
CA ASP A 137 5.27 -30.84 13.67
C ASP A 137 5.46 -29.32 13.64
N SER A 138 5.10 -28.65 12.53
CA SER A 138 5.24 -27.20 12.41
C SER A 138 4.32 -26.46 13.39
N LEU A 139 4.91 -25.62 14.24
CA LEU A 139 4.16 -24.73 15.14
C LEU A 139 3.16 -23.82 14.38
N ARG A 140 3.49 -23.48 13.13
CA ARG A 140 2.65 -22.62 12.27
C ARG A 140 1.36 -23.30 11.81
N ARG A 141 1.25 -24.63 11.91
CA ARG A 141 0.07 -25.36 11.44
C ARG A 141 -1.19 -24.96 12.19
N LYS A 142 -1.09 -24.71 13.51
CA LYS A 142 -2.20 -24.22 14.33
C LYS A 142 -2.65 -22.82 13.90
N GLU A 143 -1.69 -21.92 13.68
CA GLU A 143 -1.95 -20.55 13.20
C GLU A 143 -2.65 -20.55 11.84
N ILE A 144 -2.16 -21.37 10.91
CA ILE A 144 -2.72 -21.50 9.56
C ILE A 144 -4.13 -22.09 9.61
N LYS A 145 -4.38 -23.08 10.49
CA LYS A 145 -5.72 -23.63 10.67
C LYS A 145 -6.71 -22.56 11.16
N ILE A 146 -6.35 -21.77 12.17
CA ILE A 146 -7.20 -20.69 12.69
C ILE A 146 -7.51 -19.67 11.58
N LEU A 147 -6.48 -19.26 10.83
CA LEU A 147 -6.62 -18.36 9.69
C LEU A 147 -7.56 -18.93 8.62
N HIS A 148 -7.42 -20.22 8.29
CA HIS A 148 -8.28 -20.89 7.29
C HIS A 148 -9.72 -21.00 7.75
N ASP A 149 -9.95 -21.27 9.03
CA ASP A 149 -11.29 -21.36 9.59
C ASP A 149 -11.99 -19.99 9.54
N GLU A 150 -11.29 -18.90 9.88
CA GLU A 150 -11.81 -17.52 9.72
C GLU A 150 -12.13 -17.19 8.25
N ILE A 151 -11.18 -17.46 7.35
CA ILE A 151 -11.35 -17.17 5.92
C ILE A 151 -12.52 -17.97 5.34
N ARG A 152 -12.63 -19.26 5.68
CA ARG A 152 -13.72 -20.13 5.21
C ARG A 152 -15.07 -19.62 5.71
N ALA A 153 -15.15 -19.19 6.97
CA ALA A 153 -16.37 -18.59 7.51
C ALA A 153 -16.78 -17.32 6.74
N ARG A 154 -15.83 -16.44 6.43
CA ARG A 154 -16.07 -15.20 5.65
C ARG A 154 -16.46 -15.47 4.19
N ILE A 155 -15.88 -16.49 3.57
CA ILE A 155 -16.22 -16.91 2.21
C ILE A 155 -17.63 -17.49 2.17
N ASN A 156 -17.94 -18.43 3.07
CA ASN A 156 -19.19 -19.19 3.04
C ASN A 156 -20.39 -18.45 3.65
N SER A 157 -20.15 -17.31 4.32
CA SER A 157 -21.25 -16.49 4.85
C SER A 157 -22.13 -15.97 3.71
N PRO A 158 -23.48 -16.09 3.81
CA PRO A 158 -24.39 -15.59 2.78
C PRO A 158 -24.21 -14.10 2.49
N LYS A 159 -23.89 -13.31 3.52
CA LYS A 159 -23.57 -11.88 3.41
C LYS A 159 -22.10 -11.63 3.77
N PRO A 160 -21.45 -10.62 3.16
CA PRO A 160 -20.12 -10.19 3.58
C PRO A 160 -20.06 -9.94 5.09
N ILE A 161 -19.11 -10.56 5.81
CA ILE A 161 -18.94 -10.35 7.25
C ILE A 161 -18.29 -8.98 7.51
N ARG A 162 -17.32 -8.61 6.67
CA ARG A 162 -16.69 -7.29 6.68
C ARG A 162 -17.02 -6.55 5.39
N ASP A 163 -17.02 -5.22 5.45
CA ASP A 163 -17.19 -4.36 4.25
C ASP A 163 -16.22 -4.76 3.12
N CYS A 164 -14.99 -5.14 3.48
CA CYS A 164 -13.97 -5.56 2.52
C CYS A 164 -14.13 -6.94 1.92
N ASP A 165 -15.14 -7.71 2.34
CA ASP A 165 -15.50 -9.03 1.78
C ASP A 165 -16.50 -8.91 0.63
N ASN A 166 -17.13 -7.74 0.43
CA ASN A 166 -18.11 -7.56 -0.63
C ASN A 166 -17.42 -7.43 -1.99
N HIS A 167 -17.42 -8.49 -2.80
CA HIS A 167 -16.77 -8.48 -4.10
C HIS A 167 -17.50 -7.68 -5.18
N LEU A 168 -18.76 -7.30 -4.95
CA LEU A 168 -19.55 -6.52 -5.90
C LEU A 168 -19.34 -5.01 -5.72
N SER A 169 -19.30 -4.53 -4.48
CA SER A 169 -19.26 -3.09 -4.18
C SER A 169 -17.99 -2.61 -3.46
N TRP A 170 -16.98 -3.47 -3.27
CA TRP A 170 -15.77 -3.08 -2.52
C TRP A 170 -15.08 -1.83 -3.09
N SER A 171 -15.00 -1.67 -4.41
CA SER A 171 -14.33 -0.52 -5.02
C SER A 171 -14.98 0.82 -4.62
N GLU A 172 -16.31 0.86 -4.59
CA GLU A 172 -17.08 2.02 -4.16
C GLU A 172 -16.91 2.25 -2.66
N LYS A 173 -17.03 1.18 -1.87
CA LYS A 173 -16.89 1.22 -0.42
C LYS A 173 -15.50 1.67 0.03
N GLU A 174 -14.44 1.22 -0.65
CA GLU A 174 -13.06 1.64 -0.40
C GLU A 174 -12.88 3.14 -0.65
N LEU A 175 -13.51 3.67 -1.70
CA LEU A 175 -13.49 5.09 -2.02
C LEU A 175 -14.24 5.91 -0.96
N GLU A 176 -15.42 5.45 -0.52
CA GLU A 176 -16.19 6.07 0.56
C GLU A 176 -15.38 6.14 1.86
N ILE A 177 -14.82 5.01 2.29
CA ILE A 177 -13.99 4.91 3.50
C ILE A 177 -12.79 5.86 3.38
N THR A 178 -12.10 5.86 2.24
CA THR A 178 -10.95 6.75 2.03
C THR A 178 -11.33 8.23 2.09
N LYS A 179 -12.48 8.61 1.54
CA LYS A 179 -13.02 9.98 1.61
C LYS A 179 -13.38 10.35 3.05
N ALA A 180 -14.10 9.50 3.76
CA ALA A 180 -14.51 9.73 5.14
C ALA A 180 -13.29 9.93 6.06
N ARG A 181 -12.28 9.05 5.95
CA ARG A 181 -11.03 9.18 6.72
C ARG A 181 -10.28 10.47 6.42
N ARG A 182 -10.32 10.94 5.17
CA ARG A 182 -9.70 12.22 4.81
C ARG A 182 -10.40 13.39 5.50
N VAL A 183 -11.74 13.39 5.55
CA VAL A 183 -12.51 14.43 6.25
C VAL A 183 -12.21 14.40 7.74
N GLU A 184 -12.27 13.23 8.36
CA GLU A 184 -11.99 13.05 9.79
C GLU A 184 -10.55 13.48 10.14
N TYR A 185 -9.58 13.08 9.33
CA TYR A 185 -8.19 13.51 9.48
C TYR A 185 -8.03 15.03 9.36
N HIS A 186 -8.73 15.64 8.40
CA HIS A 186 -8.69 17.09 8.20
C HIS A 186 -9.29 17.83 9.40
N GLN A 187 -10.40 17.35 9.94
CA GLN A 187 -10.99 17.89 11.18
C GLN A 187 -10.04 17.76 12.37
N HIS A 188 -9.35 16.61 12.51
CA HIS A 188 -8.31 16.41 13.51
C HIS A 188 -7.12 17.37 13.34
N LEU A 189 -6.72 17.69 12.11
CA LEU A 189 -5.69 18.68 11.85
C LEU A 189 -6.14 20.10 12.25
N LEU A 190 -7.38 20.47 11.95
CA LEU A 190 -7.91 21.78 12.29
C LEU A 190 -7.98 21.99 13.81
N SER A 191 -8.38 20.98 14.58
CA SER A 191 -8.39 21.09 16.05
C SER A 191 -6.99 21.33 16.63
N PHE A 192 -5.93 20.88 15.95
CA PHE A 192 -4.55 21.14 16.35
C PHE A 192 -4.08 22.56 15.96
N ILE A 193 -4.49 23.04 14.80
CA ILE A 193 -3.96 24.29 14.22
C ILE A 193 -4.75 25.51 14.67
N GLN A 194 -6.06 25.38 14.88
CA GLN A 194 -6.95 26.48 15.26
C GLN A 194 -6.47 27.25 16.51
N PRO A 195 -6.01 26.61 17.61
CA PRO A 195 -5.44 27.33 18.74
C PRO A 195 -4.19 28.15 18.37
N LEU A 196 -3.31 27.57 17.55
CA LEU A 196 -2.07 28.24 17.09
C LEU A 196 -2.38 29.46 16.21
N MET A 197 -3.47 29.40 15.45
CA MET A 197 -3.94 30.51 14.63
C MET A 197 -4.57 31.61 15.48
N ILE A 198 -5.34 31.27 16.51
CA ILE A 198 -5.88 32.23 17.48
C ILE A 198 -4.75 32.98 18.19
N GLU A 199 -3.65 32.29 18.51
CA GLU A 199 -2.41 32.88 19.05
C GLU A 199 -1.60 33.70 18.01
N LYS A 200 -2.14 33.92 16.81
CA LYS A 200 -1.51 34.64 15.69
C LYS A 200 -0.10 34.12 15.36
N MET A 201 0.15 32.82 15.53
CA MET A 201 1.44 32.24 15.17
C MET A 201 1.66 32.31 13.65
N ASN A 202 2.86 32.71 13.24
CA ASN A 202 3.20 32.70 11.83
C ASN A 202 3.30 31.26 11.29
N VAL A 203 3.10 31.09 9.98
CA VAL A 203 3.08 29.79 9.29
C VAL A 203 4.36 28.96 9.48
N LYS A 204 5.52 29.60 9.70
CA LYS A 204 6.79 28.88 9.94
C LYS A 204 6.76 28.22 11.31
N THR A 205 6.27 28.92 12.33
CA THR A 205 6.12 28.39 13.68
C THR A 205 5.09 27.25 13.72
N ILE A 206 3.95 27.40 13.02
CA ILE A 206 2.94 26.34 12.92
C ILE A 206 3.51 25.09 12.25
N ALA A 207 4.20 25.24 11.10
CA ALA A 207 4.86 24.14 10.41
C ALA A 207 5.87 23.41 11.32
N LYS A 208 6.69 24.17 12.06
CA LYS A 208 7.63 23.60 13.03
C LYS A 208 6.91 22.80 14.11
N LYS A 209 5.87 23.36 14.74
CA LYS A 209 5.09 22.67 15.78
C LYS A 209 4.44 21.38 15.27
N LEU A 210 3.89 21.38 14.06
CA LEU A 210 3.32 20.18 13.44
C LEU A 210 4.38 19.08 13.23
N ASN A 211 5.57 19.47 12.74
CA ASN A 211 6.69 18.54 12.55
C ASN A 211 7.23 18.00 13.87
N ASP A 212 7.43 18.87 14.87
CA ASP A 212 7.89 18.50 16.22
C ASP A 212 6.90 17.53 16.90
N ALA A 213 5.60 17.74 16.69
CA ALA A 213 4.53 16.86 17.18
C ALA A 213 4.33 15.58 16.33
N LYS A 214 5.17 15.37 15.32
CA LYS A 214 5.12 14.25 14.35
C LYS A 214 3.74 14.09 13.70
N VAL A 215 3.08 15.20 13.42
CA VAL A 215 1.79 15.20 12.73
C VAL A 215 2.06 14.98 11.24
N SER A 216 1.52 13.90 10.67
CA SER A 216 1.59 13.63 9.23
C SER A 216 1.04 14.80 8.40
N THR A 217 1.33 14.83 7.09
CA THR A 217 0.69 15.80 6.18
C THR A 217 -0.62 15.25 5.62
N TYR A 218 -1.40 16.08 4.90
CA TYR A 218 -2.57 15.62 4.14
C TYR A 218 -2.24 14.51 3.13
N SER A 219 -0.99 14.43 2.66
CA SER A 219 -0.52 13.35 1.78
C SER A 219 -0.10 12.09 2.54
N GLY A 220 0.01 12.16 3.87
CA GLY A 220 0.61 11.14 4.72
C GLY A 220 2.12 10.98 4.53
N ARG A 221 2.78 11.92 3.81
CA ARG A 221 4.20 11.85 3.46
C ARG A 221 4.91 13.20 3.60
N GLY A 222 6.20 13.14 3.92
CA GLY A 222 7.06 14.31 4.09
C GLY A 222 6.70 15.16 5.31
N SER A 223 7.27 16.35 5.38
CA SER A 223 7.08 17.31 6.48
C SER A 223 6.11 18.43 6.09
N TRP A 224 5.62 19.15 7.09
CA TRP A 224 4.91 20.41 6.91
C TRP A 224 5.88 21.50 6.47
N SER A 225 5.66 22.06 5.29
CA SER A 225 6.31 23.27 4.81
C SER A 225 5.43 24.50 5.06
N ARG A 226 5.98 25.70 4.88
CA ARG A 226 5.20 26.94 4.99
C ARG A 226 4.07 26.97 3.96
N GLU A 227 4.34 26.48 2.76
CA GLU A 227 3.41 26.40 1.63
C GLU A 227 2.25 25.47 1.97
N ARG A 228 2.53 24.27 2.51
CA ARG A 228 1.49 23.31 2.92
C ARG A 228 0.60 23.84 4.05
N VAL A 229 1.17 24.61 4.98
CA VAL A 229 0.39 25.25 6.04
C VAL A 229 -0.46 26.38 5.49
N ARG A 230 0.05 27.18 4.55
CA ARG A 230 -0.75 28.22 3.88
C ARG A 230 -1.92 27.63 3.09
N GLU A 231 -1.67 26.57 2.32
CA GLU A 231 -2.71 25.82 1.60
C GLU A 231 -3.80 25.36 2.57
N LEU A 232 -3.41 24.71 3.66
CA LEU A 232 -4.35 24.24 4.67
C LEU A 232 -5.15 25.39 5.31
N ILE A 233 -4.52 26.52 5.60
CA ILE A 233 -5.21 27.67 6.20
C ILE A 233 -6.19 28.29 5.19
N ALA A 234 -5.77 28.48 3.95
CA ALA A 234 -6.58 29.05 2.87
C ALA A 234 -7.81 28.19 2.54
N ASP A 235 -7.63 26.87 2.47
CA ASP A 235 -8.70 25.90 2.18
C ASP A 235 -9.81 25.90 3.24
N ASN A 236 -9.57 26.49 4.43
CA ASN A 236 -10.51 26.51 5.55
C ASN A 236 -11.02 27.91 5.88
N GLY A 237 -10.88 28.87 4.95
CA GLY A 237 -11.50 30.19 5.07
C GLY A 237 -10.87 31.09 6.14
N PHE A 238 -9.70 30.75 6.64
CA PHE A 238 -8.97 31.62 7.56
C PHE A 238 -8.05 32.56 6.78
N THR A 239 -8.21 33.87 7.00
CA THR A 239 -7.30 34.88 6.48
C THR A 239 -6.13 35.07 7.44
N ILE A 240 -4.91 34.85 6.94
CA ILE A 240 -3.71 35.28 7.67
C ILE A 240 -3.59 36.79 7.43
N GLU A 241 -3.81 37.60 8.46
CA GLU A 241 -3.41 39.00 8.43
C GLU A 241 -1.91 39.03 8.17
N TYR A 242 -1.53 39.40 6.95
CA TYR A 242 -0.13 39.58 6.59
C TYR A 242 0.34 40.82 7.33
N SER A 243 0.97 40.65 8.50
CA SER A 243 1.74 41.72 9.12
C SER A 243 2.93 41.98 8.20
N PRO A 244 2.95 43.10 7.45
CA PRO A 244 4.08 43.40 6.58
C PRO A 244 5.30 43.48 7.49
N ARG A 245 6.35 42.74 7.15
CA ARG A 245 7.65 42.97 7.79
C ARG A 245 7.94 44.45 7.64
N THR A 246 8.03 45.16 8.75
CA THR A 246 8.66 46.47 8.82
C THR A 246 10.14 46.26 8.49
N HIS A 247 10.45 46.20 7.19
CA HIS A 247 11.79 46.48 6.71
C HIS A 247 12.01 47.98 6.91
N GLN A 248 12.38 48.38 8.13
CA GLN A 248 13.17 49.58 8.31
C GLN A 248 14.54 49.25 7.71
N SER A 249 14.70 49.51 6.41
CA SER A 249 16.04 49.66 5.86
C SER A 249 16.57 50.98 6.40
N GLU A 250 17.45 50.90 7.38
CA GLU A 250 18.32 52.02 7.74
C GLU A 250 19.22 52.30 6.53
N TYR A 251 18.75 53.22 5.68
CA TYR A 251 19.55 53.82 4.63
C TYR A 251 20.50 54.80 5.33
N THR A 252 21.74 54.39 5.56
CA THR A 252 22.83 55.30 5.93
C THR A 252 23.39 55.93 4.65
N PRO A 253 23.25 57.25 4.45
CA PRO A 253 23.84 57.91 3.29
C PRO A 253 25.36 57.92 3.42
N PHE A 254 26.06 57.39 2.42
CA PHE A 254 27.50 57.55 2.25
C PHE A 254 27.82 59.04 2.08
N GLN A 255 28.47 59.65 3.08
CA GLN A 255 29.16 60.94 2.91
C GLN A 255 30.45 60.71 2.11
N ARG A 256 30.63 61.43 1.00
CA ARG A 256 31.91 61.52 0.31
C ARG A 256 32.65 62.74 0.84
N ASP A 257 33.88 62.54 1.30
CA ASP A 257 34.79 63.62 1.65
C ASP A 257 35.22 64.40 0.39
N PRO A 258 35.30 65.74 0.45
CA PRO A 258 35.83 66.55 -0.63
C PRO A 258 37.37 66.53 -0.63
N LEU A 259 37.94 66.43 -1.83
CA LEU A 259 39.35 66.72 -2.14
C LEU A 259 39.63 68.22 -2.12
#